data_AF-A0A354F6F6-F1
#
_entry.id   AF-A0A354F6F6-F1
#
_cell.length_a   1.000
_cell.length_b   1.000
_cell.length_c   1.000
_cell.angle_alpha   90.00
_cell.angle_beta   90.00
_cell.angle_gamma   90.00
#
_symmetry.space_group_name_H-M   'P 1'
#
loop_
_entity.id
_entity.type
_entity.pdbx_description
1 polymer ?
#
loop_
_entity_poly.entity_id
_entity_poly.type
_entity_poly.pdbx_seq_one_letter_code
_entity_poly.pdbx_strand_id
1 'polypeptide(L)'
;MSGRIDIWIAWGLQPIRCFLEEVPFHFEQRAAAVAKTEPDLLPDGQLGQREVYTAARNLSLAAVLERLNALVDEVLLMLAGRLLPPEWALTNHAMSRTLKQLLDAIARKYDVDVASLPGWSQVEAIREGANSLKHRGGILLPEPGALGLPVHRSVTLDVESLRQTIYDVSSWLSALWKATEGVNHHDAV
;
A
#
# COMPACT_ATOMS: atom_id res chain seq x y z
N MET A 1 -23.20 -8.02 14.80
CA MET A 1 -22.38 -6.86 15.22
C MET A 1 -21.91 -6.11 13.96
N SER A 2 -22.74 -5.21 13.43
CA SER A 2 -22.45 -4.44 12.21
C SER A 2 -21.91 -3.06 12.60
N GLY A 3 -20.60 -2.89 12.85
CA GLY A 3 -20.16 -1.53 13.22
C GLY A 3 -18.72 -1.26 13.65
N ARG A 4 -17.72 -2.04 13.24
CA ARG A 4 -16.32 -1.67 13.62
C ARG A 4 -15.24 -1.82 12.56
N ILE A 5 -15.48 -2.44 11.39
CA ILE A 5 -14.41 -2.46 10.39
C ILE A 5 -14.16 -1.07 9.82
N ASP A 6 -15.18 -0.23 9.65
CA ASP A 6 -14.98 1.12 9.12
C ASP A 6 -14.05 1.93 10.05
N ILE A 7 -14.16 1.72 11.36
CA ILE A 7 -13.25 2.29 12.37
C ILE A 7 -11.85 1.70 12.20
N TRP A 8 -11.73 0.38 12.02
CA TRP A 8 -10.45 -0.27 11.81
C TRP A 8 -9.77 0.18 10.51
N ILE A 9 -10.52 0.31 9.41
CA ILE A 9 -10.04 0.83 8.12
C ILE A 9 -9.55 2.27 8.32
N ALA A 10 -10.33 3.10 9.01
CA ALA A 10 -9.92 4.47 9.34
C ALA A 10 -8.65 4.50 10.19
N TRP A 11 -8.53 3.63 11.20
CA TRP A 11 -7.33 3.50 12.03
C TRP A 11 -6.11 2.98 11.26
N GLY A 12 -6.30 2.09 10.28
CA GLY A 12 -5.23 1.61 9.41
C GLY A 12 -4.78 2.68 8.40
N LEU A 13 -5.72 3.46 7.86
CA LEU A 13 -5.43 4.52 6.88
C LEU A 13 -4.85 5.79 7.50
N GLN A 14 -5.23 6.14 8.74
CA GLN A 14 -4.80 7.38 9.36
C GLN A 14 -3.27 7.50 9.48
N PRO A 15 -2.52 6.51 9.99
CA PRO A 15 -1.06 6.56 10.02
C PRO A 15 -0.45 6.66 8.62
N ILE A 16 -1.04 6.00 7.62
CA ILE A 16 -0.56 6.06 6.23
C ILE A 16 -0.73 7.49 5.67
N ARG A 17 -1.87 8.14 5.94
CA ARG A 17 -2.14 9.54 5.55
C ARG A 17 -1.16 10.50 6.20
N CYS A 18 -1.00 10.43 7.52
CA CYS A 18 -0.02 11.28 8.24
C CYS A 18 1.39 11.08 7.70
N PHE A 19 1.79 9.82 7.46
CA PHE A 19 3.11 9.53 6.89
C PHE A 19 3.31 10.11 5.49
N LEU A 20 2.31 9.99 4.61
CA LEU A 20 2.35 10.56 3.25
C LEU A 20 2.43 12.09 3.26
N GLU A 21 1.76 12.75 4.19
CA GLU A 21 1.69 14.21 4.27
C GLU A 21 2.94 14.83 4.92
N GLU A 22 3.49 14.19 5.94
CA GLU A 22 4.56 14.77 6.75
C GLU A 22 5.95 14.37 6.27
N VAL A 23 6.17 13.09 5.96
CA VAL A 23 7.53 12.55 5.78
C VAL A 23 8.15 12.95 4.43
N PRO A 24 7.47 12.81 3.28
CA PRO A 24 8.00 13.31 2.00
C PRO A 24 8.30 14.80 2.03
N PHE A 25 7.41 15.59 2.66
CA PHE A 25 7.57 17.03 2.78
C PHE A 25 8.76 17.41 3.66
N HIS A 26 8.96 16.70 4.78
CA HIS A 26 10.14 16.90 5.63
C HIS A 26 11.45 16.74 4.82
N PHE A 27 11.56 15.67 4.03
CA PHE A 27 12.76 15.44 3.22
C PHE A 27 12.90 16.44 2.07
N GLU A 28 11.79 16.89 1.47
CA GLU A 28 11.81 17.95 0.45
C GLU A 28 12.34 19.28 1.01
N GLN A 29 11.89 19.68 2.20
CA GLN A 29 12.41 20.87 2.88
C GLN A 29 13.90 20.75 3.19
N ARG A 30 14.35 19.59 3.66
CA ARG A 30 15.76 19.32 3.95
C ARG A 30 16.62 19.40 2.69
N ALA A 31 16.17 18.79 1.59
CA ALA A 31 16.83 18.87 0.30
C ALA A 31 16.94 20.32 -0.20
N ALA A 32 15.87 21.10 -0.10
CA ALA A 32 15.87 22.51 -0.51
C ALA A 32 16.80 23.39 0.34
N ALA A 33 16.93 23.10 1.64
CA ALA A 33 17.81 23.84 2.55
C ALA A 33 19.29 23.63 2.21
N VAL A 34 19.69 22.42 1.84
CA VAL A 34 21.10 22.09 1.54
C VAL A 34 21.51 22.34 0.08
N ALA A 35 20.54 22.52 -0.83
CA ALA A 35 20.78 22.77 -2.26
C ALA A 35 21.59 24.05 -2.54
N LYS A 36 21.70 24.97 -1.59
CA LYS A 36 22.47 26.21 -1.72
C LYS A 36 23.89 26.13 -1.14
N THR A 37 24.21 25.05 -0.43
CA THR A 37 25.40 24.98 0.44
C THR A 37 26.37 23.87 0.10
N GLU A 38 25.95 22.83 -0.63
CA GLU A 38 26.80 21.68 -0.93
C GLU A 38 26.66 21.23 -2.39
N PRO A 39 27.75 20.73 -3.01
CA PRO A 39 27.66 20.06 -4.29
C PRO A 39 26.88 18.75 -4.16
N ASP A 40 26.15 18.42 -5.22
CA ASP A 40 25.35 17.19 -5.36
C ASP A 40 26.20 15.89 -5.22
N LEU A 41 27.52 16.02 -5.39
CA LEU A 41 28.48 14.92 -5.28
C LEU A 41 29.70 15.34 -4.47
N LEU A 42 30.03 14.52 -3.47
CA LEU A 42 31.22 14.71 -2.68
C LEU A 42 32.47 14.19 -3.43
N PRO A 43 33.66 14.77 -3.20
CA PRO A 43 34.90 14.39 -3.89
C PRO A 43 35.32 12.92 -3.71
N ASP A 44 34.78 12.24 -2.71
CA ASP A 44 35.04 10.84 -2.38
C ASP A 44 34.05 9.86 -3.04
N GLY A 45 33.14 10.36 -3.89
CA GLY A 45 32.14 9.56 -4.59
C GLY A 45 30.92 9.21 -3.74
N GLN A 46 30.77 9.80 -2.55
CA GLN A 46 29.55 9.69 -1.77
C GLN A 46 28.46 10.65 -2.29
N LEU A 47 27.20 10.29 -2.04
CA LEU A 47 26.06 11.16 -2.33
C LEU A 47 26.13 12.42 -1.48
N GLY A 48 25.90 13.58 -2.10
CA GLY A 48 25.65 14.81 -1.35
C GLY A 48 24.41 14.69 -0.47
N GLN A 49 24.29 15.57 0.53
CA GLN A 49 23.14 15.52 1.46
C GLN A 49 21.80 15.68 0.73
N ARG A 50 21.76 16.49 -0.33
CA ARG A 50 20.55 16.73 -1.14
C ARG A 50 20.04 15.44 -1.78
N GLU A 51 20.95 14.64 -2.32
CA GLU A 51 20.72 13.36 -2.96
C GLU A 51 20.18 12.36 -1.93
N VAL A 52 20.81 12.32 -0.75
CA VAL A 52 20.34 11.48 0.37
C VAL A 52 18.90 11.83 0.75
N TYR A 53 18.56 13.12 0.89
CA TYR A 53 17.20 13.53 1.20
C TYR A 53 16.22 13.22 0.05
N THR A 54 16.65 13.37 -1.20
CA THR A 54 15.82 13.03 -2.37
C THR A 54 15.55 11.52 -2.43
N ALA A 55 16.56 10.68 -2.17
CA ALA A 55 16.39 9.24 -2.05
C ALA A 55 15.44 8.88 -0.90
N ALA A 56 15.61 9.48 0.28
CA ALA A 56 14.76 9.25 1.44
C ALA A 56 13.28 9.60 1.16
N ARG A 57 13.02 10.71 0.45
CA ARG A 57 11.68 11.07 -0.04
C ARG A 57 11.10 10.00 -0.97
N ASN A 58 11.86 9.50 -1.94
CA ASN A 58 11.34 8.48 -2.86
C ASN A 58 11.07 7.15 -2.14
N LEU A 59 11.94 6.76 -1.21
CA LEU A 59 11.75 5.58 -0.38
C LEU A 59 10.52 5.70 0.53
N SER A 60 10.24 6.89 1.09
CA SER A 60 9.04 7.08 1.90
C SER A 60 7.76 6.95 1.06
N LEU A 61 7.73 7.46 -0.16
CA LEU A 61 6.60 7.27 -1.07
C LEU A 61 6.39 5.79 -1.45
N ALA A 62 7.47 5.05 -1.68
CA ALA A 62 7.39 3.60 -1.92
C ALA A 62 6.86 2.84 -0.69
N ALA A 63 7.27 3.25 0.51
CA ALA A 63 6.77 2.67 1.76
C ALA A 63 5.26 2.89 1.94
N VAL A 64 4.71 4.04 1.50
CA VAL A 64 3.25 4.29 1.50
C VAL A 64 2.52 3.25 0.64
N LEU A 65 3.00 2.99 -0.57
CA LEU A 65 2.41 1.99 -1.47
C LEU A 65 2.40 0.59 -0.85
N GLU A 66 3.53 0.16 -0.28
CA GLU A 66 3.64 -1.15 0.38
C GLU A 66 2.71 -1.26 1.59
N ARG A 67 2.57 -0.19 2.39
CA ARG A 67 1.65 -0.16 3.53
C ARG A 67 0.19 -0.21 3.10
N LEU A 68 -0.17 0.44 2.00
CA LEU A 68 -1.51 0.32 1.43
C LEU A 68 -1.79 -1.10 0.93
N ASN A 69 -0.83 -1.74 0.26
CA ASN A 69 -0.98 -3.13 -0.17
C ASN A 69 -1.19 -4.06 1.03
N ALA A 70 -0.38 -3.89 2.09
CA ALA A 70 -0.51 -4.68 3.31
C ALA A 70 -1.87 -4.50 3.98
N LEU A 71 -2.40 -3.26 4.04
CA LEU A 71 -3.72 -2.99 4.59
C LEU A 71 -4.84 -3.72 3.82
N VAL A 72 -4.76 -3.73 2.49
CA VAL A 72 -5.71 -4.49 1.65
C VAL A 72 -5.65 -5.98 1.97
N ASP A 73 -4.44 -6.55 2.04
CA ASP A 73 -4.24 -7.96 2.36
C ASP A 73 -4.80 -8.30 3.76
N GLU A 74 -4.56 -7.43 4.76
CA GLU A 74 -5.08 -7.59 6.12
C GLU A 74 -6.61 -7.59 6.16
N VAL A 75 -7.30 -6.70 5.45
CA VAL A 75 -8.77 -6.69 5.39
C VAL A 75 -9.32 -7.95 4.75
N LEU A 76 -8.71 -8.41 3.66
CA LEU A 76 -9.12 -9.64 2.99
C LEU A 76 -8.89 -10.87 3.87
N LEU A 77 -7.79 -10.91 4.62
CA LEU A 77 -7.54 -11.95 5.60
C LEU A 77 -8.56 -11.91 6.74
N MET A 78 -8.94 -10.73 7.24
CA MET A 78 -9.99 -10.61 8.27
C MET A 78 -11.36 -11.09 7.77
N LEU A 79 -11.73 -10.75 6.53
CA LEU A 79 -12.96 -11.23 5.91
C LEU A 79 -12.92 -12.74 5.70
N ALA A 80 -11.81 -13.26 5.16
CA ALA A 80 -11.60 -14.69 4.97
C ALA A 80 -11.58 -15.46 6.31
N GLY A 81 -11.10 -14.84 7.39
CA GLY A 81 -11.13 -15.42 8.74
C GLY A 81 -12.55 -15.69 9.25
N ARG A 82 -13.58 -15.04 8.69
CA ARG A 82 -15.00 -15.34 8.97
C ARG A 82 -15.53 -16.53 8.20
N LEU A 83 -14.87 -16.89 7.10
CA LEU A 83 -15.22 -18.00 6.24
C LEU A 83 -14.63 -19.31 6.75
N LEU A 84 -13.50 -19.22 7.44
CA LEU A 84 -12.73 -20.38 7.88
C LEU A 84 -13.23 -20.87 9.24
N PRO A 85 -13.22 -22.20 9.47
CA PRO A 85 -13.42 -22.73 10.80
C PRO A 85 -12.47 -22.06 11.80
N PRO A 86 -12.89 -21.81 13.07
CA PRO A 86 -12.08 -21.13 14.08
C PRO A 86 -10.67 -21.72 14.23
N GLU A 87 -10.54 -23.04 14.08
CA GLU A 87 -9.28 -23.79 14.12
C GLU A 87 -8.31 -23.46 12.97
N TRP A 88 -8.77 -22.80 11.91
CA TRP A 88 -7.98 -22.43 10.73
C TRP A 88 -7.76 -20.92 10.61
N ALA A 89 -8.36 -20.13 11.50
CA ALA A 89 -8.21 -18.69 11.54
C ALA A 89 -6.76 -18.35 11.93
N LEU A 90 -5.98 -17.82 10.97
CA LEU A 90 -4.62 -17.29 11.16
C LEU A 90 -3.50 -18.33 11.40
N THR A 91 -3.48 -19.42 10.64
CA THR A 91 -2.26 -20.23 10.50
C THR A 91 -1.32 -19.65 9.43
N ASN A 92 -0.01 -19.90 9.52
CA ASN A 92 0.95 -19.56 8.45
C ASN A 92 0.51 -20.11 7.09
N HIS A 93 -0.16 -21.27 7.08
CA HIS A 93 -0.74 -21.86 5.87
C HIS A 93 -1.90 -21.02 5.32
N ALA A 94 -2.77 -20.47 6.17
CA ALA A 94 -3.82 -19.54 5.76
C ALA A 94 -3.24 -18.19 5.25
N MET A 95 -2.16 -17.71 5.86
CA MET A 95 -1.43 -16.50 5.43
C MET A 95 -0.64 -16.69 4.12
N SER A 96 -0.33 -17.93 3.75
CA SER A 96 0.35 -18.26 2.48
C SER A 96 -0.57 -18.22 1.25
N ARG A 97 -1.87 -17.96 1.43
CA ARG A 97 -2.82 -17.88 0.32
C ARG A 97 -2.60 -16.63 -0.50
N THR A 98 -2.66 -16.81 -1.82
CA THR A 98 -2.56 -15.68 -2.76
C THR A 98 -3.78 -14.78 -2.64
N LEU A 99 -3.61 -13.47 -2.86
CA LEU A 99 -4.70 -12.49 -2.92
C LEU A 99 -5.90 -13.00 -3.75
N LYS A 100 -5.62 -13.58 -4.93
CA LYS A 100 -6.64 -14.15 -5.80
C LYS A 100 -7.50 -15.20 -5.10
N GLN A 101 -6.89 -16.11 -4.34
CA GLN A 101 -7.62 -17.14 -3.60
C GLN A 101 -8.51 -16.54 -2.50
N LEU A 102 -8.07 -15.47 -1.84
CA LEU A 102 -8.87 -14.77 -0.83
C LEU A 102 -10.07 -14.08 -1.49
N LEU A 103 -9.85 -13.37 -2.59
CA LEU A 103 -10.90 -12.71 -3.36
C LEU A 103 -11.93 -13.72 -3.89
N ASP A 104 -11.48 -14.84 -4.49
CA ASP A 104 -12.35 -15.90 -5.00
C ASP A 104 -13.17 -16.56 -3.87
N ALA A 105 -12.62 -16.65 -2.65
CA ALA A 105 -13.35 -17.17 -1.49
C ALA A 105 -14.42 -16.20 -1.01
N ILE A 106 -14.10 -14.90 -0.92
CA ILE A 106 -15.02 -13.84 -0.52
C ILE A 106 -16.15 -13.70 -1.55
N ALA A 107 -15.82 -13.62 -2.84
CA ALA A 107 -16.80 -13.50 -3.92
C ALA A 107 -17.82 -14.65 -3.89
N ARG A 108 -17.35 -15.89 -3.70
CA ARG A 108 -18.24 -17.06 -3.62
C ARG A 108 -19.11 -17.10 -2.36
N LYS A 109 -18.57 -16.71 -1.19
CA LYS A 109 -19.38 -16.76 0.04
C LYS A 109 -20.45 -15.67 0.04
N TYR A 110 -20.05 -14.46 -0.31
CA TYR A 110 -20.88 -13.27 -0.14
C TYR A 110 -21.65 -12.91 -1.42
N ASP A 111 -21.49 -13.66 -2.51
CA ASP A 111 -22.10 -13.35 -3.81
C ASP A 111 -21.82 -11.91 -4.25
N VAL A 112 -20.54 -11.51 -4.12
CA VAL A 112 -20.05 -10.16 -4.44
C VAL A 112 -19.07 -10.24 -5.60
N ASP A 113 -19.34 -9.47 -6.66
CA ASP A 113 -18.33 -9.19 -7.68
C ASP A 113 -17.35 -8.13 -7.17
N VAL A 114 -16.24 -8.59 -6.60
CA VAL A 114 -15.22 -7.73 -5.97
C VAL A 114 -14.57 -6.77 -6.97
N ALA A 115 -14.47 -7.15 -8.25
CA ALA A 115 -13.88 -6.32 -9.30
C ALA A 115 -14.80 -5.19 -9.76
N SER A 116 -16.11 -5.32 -9.53
CA SER A 116 -17.09 -4.28 -9.83
C SER A 116 -17.15 -3.14 -8.81
N LEU A 117 -16.51 -3.32 -7.64
CA LEU A 117 -16.56 -2.35 -6.55
C LEU A 117 -15.73 -1.09 -6.87
N PRO A 118 -16.19 0.10 -6.43
CA PRO A 118 -15.48 1.35 -6.69
C PRO A 118 -14.06 1.31 -6.09
N GLY A 119 -13.05 1.76 -6.85
CA GLY A 119 -11.65 1.79 -6.41
C GLY A 119 -10.87 0.49 -6.66
N TRP A 120 -11.48 -0.53 -7.28
CA TRP A 120 -10.82 -1.79 -7.62
C TRP A 120 -9.55 -1.60 -8.48
N SER A 121 -9.59 -0.72 -9.49
CA SER A 121 -8.43 -0.46 -10.34
C SER A 121 -7.20 0.03 -9.57
N GLN A 122 -7.39 0.78 -8.48
CA GLN A 122 -6.32 1.26 -7.62
C GLN A 122 -5.79 0.14 -6.74
N VAL A 123 -6.65 -0.77 -6.28
CA VAL A 123 -6.23 -1.99 -5.57
C VAL A 123 -5.34 -2.85 -6.46
N GLU A 124 -5.71 -3.06 -7.72
CA GLU A 124 -4.88 -3.78 -8.68
C GLU A 124 -3.56 -3.06 -8.95
N ALA A 125 -3.59 -1.75 -9.15
CA ALA A 125 -2.40 -0.93 -9.40
C ALA A 125 -1.42 -0.96 -8.22
N ILE A 126 -1.92 -0.89 -6.98
CA ILE A 126 -1.08 -0.99 -5.77
C ILE A 126 -0.42 -2.36 -5.68
N ARG A 127 -1.17 -3.43 -5.94
CA ARG A 127 -0.65 -4.79 -5.93
C ARG A 127 0.45 -4.98 -6.97
N GLU A 128 0.21 -4.52 -8.20
CA GLU A 128 1.19 -4.59 -9.28
C GLU A 128 2.42 -3.74 -8.99
N GLY A 129 2.22 -2.55 -8.42
CA GLY A 129 3.28 -1.67 -7.98
C GLY A 129 4.12 -2.29 -6.87
N ALA A 130 3.51 -2.82 -5.81
CA ALA A 130 4.19 -3.51 -4.71
C ALA A 130 4.95 -4.76 -5.19
N ASN A 131 4.35 -5.57 -6.06
CA ASN A 131 5.06 -6.70 -6.67
C ASN A 131 6.21 -6.25 -7.56
N SER A 132 6.06 -5.14 -8.28
CA SER A 132 7.15 -4.56 -9.08
C SER A 132 8.30 -4.09 -8.20
N LEU A 133 7.99 -3.46 -7.06
CA LEU A 133 8.97 -3.09 -6.03
C LEU A 133 9.68 -4.31 -5.44
N LYS A 134 8.97 -5.44 -5.23
CA LYS A 134 9.54 -6.68 -4.67
C LYS A 134 10.37 -7.50 -5.65
N HIS A 135 9.95 -7.61 -6.92
CA HIS A 135 10.47 -8.64 -7.83
C HIS A 135 11.18 -8.13 -9.10
N ARG A 136 10.98 -6.88 -9.54
CA ARG A 136 11.49 -6.42 -10.85
C ARG A 136 12.48 -5.24 -10.78
N GLY A 137 13.19 -5.10 -9.67
CA GLY A 137 14.29 -4.12 -9.52
C GLY A 137 14.15 -3.22 -8.30
N GLY A 138 13.68 -3.77 -7.18
CA GLY A 138 13.55 -3.06 -5.90
C GLY A 138 14.83 -2.32 -5.57
N ILE A 139 14.80 -1.00 -5.72
CA ILE A 139 15.94 -0.11 -5.55
C ILE A 139 17.15 -0.65 -6.32
N LEU A 140 17.24 -0.36 -7.62
CA LEU A 140 18.52 -0.50 -8.30
C LEU A 140 19.51 0.40 -7.55
N LEU A 141 20.40 -0.23 -6.79
CA LEU A 141 21.65 0.41 -6.42
C LEU A 141 22.33 0.76 -7.75
N PRO A 142 22.82 1.99 -7.91
CA PRO A 142 23.49 2.37 -9.13
C PRO A 142 24.60 1.38 -9.50
N GLU A 143 24.86 1.23 -10.80
CA GLU A 143 26.09 0.59 -11.26
C GLU A 143 27.31 1.30 -10.65
N PRO A 144 28.43 0.59 -10.39
CA PRO A 144 29.66 1.20 -9.89
C PRO A 144 30.16 2.28 -10.87
N GLY A 145 29.82 3.55 -10.62
CA GLY A 145 30.12 4.69 -11.51
C GLY A 145 28.91 5.54 -11.90
N ALA A 146 27.67 5.08 -11.68
CA ALA A 146 26.49 5.93 -11.70
C ALA A 146 26.21 6.41 -10.27
N LEU A 147 25.94 7.69 -10.05
CA LEU A 147 25.51 8.16 -8.74
C LEU A 147 23.98 8.15 -8.74
N GLY A 148 23.45 6.94 -8.56
CA GLY A 148 22.04 6.63 -8.74
C GLY A 148 21.27 6.73 -7.45
N LEU A 149 20.38 7.71 -7.37
CA LEU A 149 19.23 7.61 -6.50
C LEU A 149 18.43 6.35 -6.87
N PRO A 150 17.75 5.69 -5.92
CA PRO A 150 16.78 4.66 -6.25
C PRO A 150 15.76 5.21 -7.26
N VAL A 151 15.75 4.68 -8.48
CA VAL A 151 14.75 5.05 -9.50
C VAL A 151 13.77 3.90 -9.66
N HIS A 152 12.51 4.15 -9.30
CA HIS A 152 11.41 3.23 -9.54
C HIS A 152 10.96 3.36 -11.01
N ARG A 153 11.56 2.59 -11.92
CA ARG A 153 11.28 2.70 -13.37
C ARG A 153 9.83 2.36 -13.77
N SER A 154 9.14 1.59 -12.94
CA SER A 154 7.85 0.97 -13.29
C SER A 154 6.67 1.52 -12.50
N VAL A 155 6.91 2.41 -11.53
CA VAL A 155 5.87 2.92 -10.63
C VAL A 155 6.04 4.42 -10.45
N THR A 156 5.06 5.19 -10.93
CA THR A 156 5.00 6.63 -10.66
C THR A 156 4.53 6.84 -9.24
N LEU A 157 5.40 7.39 -8.39
CA LEU A 157 5.13 7.66 -6.99
C LEU A 157 5.25 9.16 -6.73
N ASP A 158 4.11 9.81 -6.57
CA ASP A 158 4.00 11.19 -6.13
C ASP A 158 2.90 11.33 -5.10
N VAL A 159 2.95 12.43 -4.33
CA VAL A 159 2.06 12.64 -3.18
C VAL A 159 0.59 12.71 -3.61
N GLU A 160 0.29 13.35 -4.73
CA GLU A 160 -1.09 13.57 -5.16
C GLU A 160 -1.72 12.28 -5.70
N SER A 161 -0.97 11.54 -6.52
CA SER A 161 -1.39 10.21 -6.97
C SER A 161 -1.61 9.25 -5.79
N LEU A 162 -0.75 9.28 -4.77
CA LEU A 162 -0.91 8.44 -3.57
C LEU A 162 -2.08 8.89 -2.70
N ARG A 163 -2.41 10.19 -2.61
CA ARG A 163 -3.63 10.67 -1.93
C ARG A 163 -4.89 10.13 -2.60
N GLN A 164 -4.96 10.24 -3.93
CA GLN A 164 -6.07 9.70 -4.69
C GLN A 164 -6.18 8.18 -4.51
N THR A 165 -5.05 7.48 -4.55
CA THR A 165 -4.96 6.04 -4.30
C THR A 165 -5.50 5.68 -2.91
N ILE A 166 -5.14 6.42 -1.85
CA ILE A 166 -5.66 6.23 -0.49
C ILE A 166 -7.19 6.39 -0.46
N TYR A 167 -7.72 7.40 -1.15
CA TYR A 167 -9.16 7.64 -1.22
C TYR A 167 -9.89 6.48 -1.91
N ASP A 168 -9.39 6.04 -3.07
CA ASP A 168 -10.01 4.97 -3.86
C ASP A 168 -9.95 3.62 -3.12
N VAL A 169 -8.81 3.30 -2.49
CA VAL A 169 -8.68 2.10 -1.64
C VAL A 169 -9.64 2.18 -0.45
N SER A 170 -9.76 3.32 0.21
CA SER A 170 -10.71 3.50 1.30
C SER A 170 -12.15 3.25 0.84
N SER A 171 -12.52 3.78 -0.33
CA SER A 171 -13.83 3.58 -0.95
C SER A 171 -14.10 2.10 -1.22
N TRP A 172 -13.10 1.42 -1.80
CA TRP A 172 -13.18 -0.01 -2.10
C TRP A 172 -13.32 -0.87 -0.85
N LEU A 173 -12.50 -0.64 0.18
CA LEU A 173 -12.54 -1.39 1.44
C LEU A 173 -13.91 -1.24 2.13
N SER A 174 -14.47 -0.03 2.16
CA SER A 174 -15.81 0.21 2.71
C SER A 174 -16.92 -0.40 1.85
N ALA A 175 -16.81 -0.37 0.52
CA ALA A 175 -17.78 -0.99 -0.38
C ALA A 175 -17.77 -2.51 -0.22
N LEU A 176 -16.58 -3.12 -0.19
CA LEU A 176 -16.39 -4.54 0.03
C LEU A 176 -16.98 -4.97 1.37
N TRP A 177 -16.67 -4.22 2.43
CA TRP A 177 -17.24 -4.46 3.75
C TRP A 177 -18.77 -4.52 3.73
N LYS A 178 -19.42 -3.46 3.24
CA LYS A 178 -20.88 -3.35 3.17
C LYS A 178 -21.49 -4.50 2.39
N ALA A 179 -20.86 -4.88 1.28
CA ALA A 179 -21.30 -6.00 0.46
C ALA A 179 -21.25 -7.33 1.24
N THR A 180 -20.27 -7.52 2.12
CA THR A 180 -20.20 -8.71 3.01
C THR A 180 -21.15 -8.68 4.21
N GLU A 181 -21.65 -7.51 4.63
CA GLU A 181 -22.62 -7.40 5.72
C GLU A 181 -24.03 -7.77 5.27
N GLY A 182 -24.43 -7.39 4.05
CA GLY A 182 -25.79 -7.60 3.53
C GLY A 182 -26.24 -9.07 3.48
N VAL A 183 -25.29 -9.99 3.36
CA VAL A 183 -25.57 -11.44 3.19
C VAL A 183 -25.91 -12.13 4.52
N ASN A 184 -25.39 -11.65 5.66
CA ASN A 184 -25.63 -12.27 6.96
C ASN A 184 -27.07 -12.11 7.48
N HIS A 185 -27.91 -11.32 6.80
CA HIS A 185 -29.30 -11.08 7.18
C HIS A 185 -30.31 -12.01 6.49
N HIS A 186 -29.88 -12.85 5.52
CA HIS A 186 -30.78 -13.78 4.83
C HIS A 186 -30.73 -15.23 5.34
N ASP A 187 -29.72 -15.61 6.11
CA ASP A 187 -29.57 -16.98 6.68
C ASP A 187 -30.06 -17.10 8.14
N ALA A 188 -30.73 -16.07 8.68
CA ALA A 188 -31.20 -16.04 10.08
C ALA A 188 -32.72 -16.25 10.24
N VAL A 189 -33.37 -16.94 9.29
CA VAL A 189 -34.79 -17.33 9.35
C VAL A 189 -34.94 -18.84 9.40
#